data_AF-A0A7C7HRF8-F1
#
_entry.id   AF-A0A7C7HRF8-F1
#
_cell.length_a   1.000
_cell.length_b   1.000
_cell.length_c   1.000
_cell.angle_alpha   90.00
_cell.angle_beta   90.00
_cell.angle_gamma   90.00
#
_symmetry.space_group_name_H-M   'P 1'
#
loop_
_entity.id
_entity.type
_entity.pdbx_description
1 polymer ?
#
loop_
_entity_poly.entity_id
_entity_poly.type
_entity_poly.pdbx_seq_one_letter_code
_entity_poly.pdbx_strand_id
1 'polypeptide(L)'
;IAGVMVAELSVVMLSRRFGLDAIPRPVARGVDYSNTRELGLVLYTDYVYAFEIAGLILLVAIIAAISLTFRRRGGTKVQVIAEQLRVTKADRLRIVKMSSEITDGEKSQ
;
A
#
# COMPACT_ATOMS: atom_id res chain seq x y z
N ILE A 1 -7.00 -36.18 -6.96
CA ILE A 1 -7.36 -34.83 -7.45
C ILE A 1 -7.42 -34.81 -8.98
N ALA A 2 -6.34 -35.08 -9.71
CA ALA A 2 -6.36 -35.13 -11.18
C ALA A 2 -7.42 -36.10 -11.75
N GLY A 3 -7.53 -37.33 -11.22
CA GLY A 3 -8.55 -38.27 -11.65
C GLY A 3 -10.00 -37.82 -11.37
N VAL A 4 -10.21 -37.08 -10.28
CA VAL A 4 -11.53 -36.51 -9.92
C VAL A 4 -11.89 -35.39 -10.91
N MET A 5 -10.93 -34.51 -11.23
CA MET A 5 -11.11 -33.45 -12.23
C MET A 5 -11.46 -34.01 -13.61
N VAL A 6 -10.77 -35.08 -14.04
CA VAL A 6 -11.05 -35.73 -15.33
C VAL A 6 -12.43 -36.38 -15.32
N ALA A 7 -12.82 -37.03 -14.23
CA ALA A 7 -14.14 -37.65 -14.11
C ALA A 7 -15.26 -36.59 -14.15
N GLU A 8 -15.13 -35.50 -13.41
CA GLU A 8 -16.12 -34.40 -13.42
C GLU A 8 -16.25 -33.76 -14.80
N LEU A 9 -15.12 -33.45 -15.46
CA LEU A 9 -15.15 -32.89 -16.81
C LEU A 9 -15.75 -33.86 -17.84
N SER A 10 -15.51 -35.16 -17.69
CA SER A 10 -16.10 -36.19 -18.57
C SER A 10 -17.62 -36.29 -18.39
N VAL A 11 -18.10 -36.27 -17.14
CA VAL A 11 -19.53 -36.27 -16.82
C VAL A 11 -20.21 -35.00 -17.34
N VAL A 12 -19.54 -33.86 -17.21
CA VAL A 12 -20.02 -32.56 -17.72
C VAL A 12 -20.08 -32.55 -19.25
N MET A 13 -19.07 -33.06 -19.95
CA MET A 13 -19.03 -33.13 -21.42
C MET A 13 -20.07 -34.12 -21.99
N LEU A 14 -20.32 -35.25 -21.31
CA LEU A 14 -21.33 -36.24 -21.71
C LEU A 14 -22.76 -35.80 -21.36
N SER A 15 -22.91 -34.80 -20.49
CA SER A 15 -24.21 -34.26 -20.11
C SER A 15 -24.88 -33.55 -21.29
N ARG A 16 -26.16 -33.90 -21.54
CA ARG A 16 -26.99 -33.28 -22.59
C ARG A 16 -27.22 -31.78 -22.42
N ARG A 17 -26.74 -31.17 -21.33
CA ARG A 17 -26.76 -29.71 -21.08
C ARG A 17 -25.73 -28.93 -21.92
N PHE A 18 -24.70 -29.60 -22.45
CA PHE A 18 -23.69 -29.03 -23.35
C PHE A 18 -23.96 -29.40 -24.83
N GLY A 19 -25.22 -29.62 -25.22
CA GLY A 19 -25.56 -29.73 -26.64
C GLY A 19 -25.19 -28.45 -27.38
N LEU A 20 -24.61 -28.57 -28.58
CA LEU A 20 -24.27 -27.42 -29.44
C LEU A 20 -25.48 -26.53 -29.79
N ASP A 21 -26.70 -27.04 -29.56
CA ASP A 21 -27.97 -26.32 -29.73
C ASP A 21 -28.37 -25.49 -28.49
N ALA A 22 -27.82 -25.80 -27.31
CA ALA A 22 -28.10 -25.10 -26.05
C ALA A 22 -27.18 -23.90 -25.82
N ILE A 23 -26.13 -23.74 -26.64
CA ILE A 23 -25.25 -22.56 -26.60
C ILE A 23 -25.67 -21.64 -27.74
N PRO A 24 -26.32 -20.51 -27.44
CA PRO A 24 -26.61 -19.50 -28.46
C PRO A 24 -25.30 -19.14 -29.14
N ARG A 25 -25.20 -19.42 -30.45
CA ARG A 25 -24.04 -18.99 -31.23
C ARG A 25 -23.92 -17.48 -31.05
N PRO A 26 -22.77 -16.95 -30.58
CA PRO A 26 -22.57 -15.52 -30.49
C PRO A 26 -22.85 -14.92 -31.86
N VAL A 27 -23.75 -13.95 -31.90
CA VAL A 27 -24.12 -13.29 -33.15
C VAL A 27 -22.84 -12.68 -33.71
N ALA A 28 -22.44 -13.09 -34.92
CA ALA A 28 -21.26 -12.55 -35.56
C ALA A 28 -21.48 -11.04 -35.73
N ARG A 29 -20.76 -10.25 -34.94
CA ARG A 29 -20.85 -8.80 -35.01
C ARG A 29 -19.95 -8.32 -36.15
N GLY A 30 -20.41 -7.31 -36.89
CA GLY A 30 -19.70 -6.77 -38.05
C GLY A 30 -18.32 -6.21 -37.68
N VAL A 31 -17.46 -5.98 -38.69
CA VAL A 31 -16.08 -5.49 -38.51
C VAL A 31 -16.04 -4.14 -37.80
N ASP A 32 -17.10 -3.34 -37.91
CA ASP A 32 -17.24 -2.04 -37.24
C ASP A 32 -17.65 -2.13 -35.75
N TYR A 33 -17.92 -3.33 -35.24
CA TYR A 33 -18.33 -3.51 -33.86
C TYR A 33 -17.13 -3.45 -32.90
N SER A 34 -17.15 -2.48 -31.99
CA SER A 34 -16.11 -2.31 -30.98
C SER A 34 -16.54 -2.85 -29.61
N ASN A 35 -15.90 -3.94 -29.18
CA ASN A 35 -16.10 -4.48 -27.83
C ASN A 35 -15.71 -3.47 -26.73
N THR A 36 -14.66 -2.67 -26.96
CA THR A 36 -14.20 -1.67 -26.00
C THR A 36 -15.23 -0.57 -25.79
N ARG A 37 -15.92 -0.15 -26.86
CA ARG A 37 -17.01 0.83 -26.77
C ARG A 37 -18.16 0.31 -25.93
N GLU A 38 -18.52 -0.95 -26.13
CA GLU A 38 -19.71 -1.55 -25.54
C GLU A 38 -19.49 -1.90 -24.06
N LEU A 39 -18.30 -2.39 -23.74
CA LEU A 39 -17.87 -2.50 -22.34
C LEU A 39 -17.82 -1.12 -21.67
N GLY A 40 -17.32 -0.10 -22.37
CA GLY A 40 -17.32 1.27 -21.87
C GLY A 40 -18.74 1.78 -21.56
N LEU A 41 -19.69 1.56 -22.49
CA LEU A 41 -21.09 1.94 -22.28
C LEU A 41 -21.63 1.30 -20.99
N VAL A 42 -21.56 -0.02 -20.87
CA VAL A 42 -22.07 -0.75 -19.70
C VAL A 42 -21.38 -0.30 -18.40
N LEU A 43 -20.06 -0.10 -18.42
CA LEU A 43 -19.29 0.34 -17.24
C LEU A 43 -19.68 1.75 -16.78
N TYR A 44 -19.93 2.67 -17.72
CA TYR A 44 -20.20 4.07 -17.39
C TYR A 44 -21.70 4.42 -17.31
N THR A 45 -22.61 3.56 -17.78
CA THR A 45 -24.06 3.77 -17.63
C THR A 45 -24.65 2.91 -16.52
N ASP A 46 -24.46 1.59 -16.59
CA ASP A 46 -25.21 0.64 -15.76
C ASP A 46 -24.45 0.31 -14.47
N TYR A 47 -23.12 0.29 -14.53
CA TYR A 47 -22.25 -0.13 -13.42
C TYR A 47 -21.35 0.98 -12.87
N VAL A 48 -21.74 2.24 -13.05
CA VAL A 48 -20.93 3.40 -12.60
C VAL A 48 -20.56 3.30 -11.12
N TYR A 49 -21.49 2.89 -10.27
CA TYR A 49 -21.26 2.76 -8.83
C TYR A 49 -20.24 1.67 -8.48
N ALA A 50 -20.32 0.51 -9.16
CA ALA A 50 -19.36 -0.57 -8.97
C ALA A 50 -17.96 -0.15 -9.46
N PHE A 51 -17.89 0.60 -10.55
CA PHE A 51 -16.64 1.16 -11.07
C PHE A 51 -16.00 2.17 -10.10
N GLU A 52 -16.79 3.05 -9.50
CA GLU A 52 -16.32 4.00 -8.48
C GLU A 52 -15.77 3.28 -7.23
N ILE A 53 -16.47 2.25 -6.75
CA ILE A 53 -16.00 1.43 -5.62
C ILE A 53 -14.68 0.75 -5.98
N ALA A 54 -14.53 0.21 -7.18
CA ALA A 54 -13.26 -0.36 -7.63
C ALA A 54 -12.12 0.69 -7.62
N GLY A 55 -12.42 1.93 -8.00
CA GLY A 55 -11.48 3.05 -7.88
C GLY A 55 -11.06 3.35 -6.44
N LEU A 56 -12.01 3.37 -5.50
CA LEU A 56 -11.73 3.53 -4.07
C LEU A 56 -10.90 2.37 -3.50
N ILE A 57 -11.21 1.13 -3.90
CA ILE A 57 -10.43 -0.05 -3.52
C ILE A 57 -8.99 0.09 -4.02
N LEU A 58 -8.79 0.50 -5.27
CA LEU A 58 -7.46 0.73 -5.83
C LEU A 58 -6.69 1.82 -5.07
N LEU A 59 -7.37 2.92 -4.72
CA LEU A 59 -6.78 4.00 -3.93
C LEU A 59 -6.29 3.49 -2.56
N VAL A 60 -7.16 2.79 -1.83
CA VAL A 60 -6.82 2.22 -0.52
C VAL A 60 -5.69 1.19 -0.65
N ALA A 61 -5.70 0.36 -1.71
CA ALA A 61 -4.66 -0.62 -1.96
C ALA A 61 -3.28 0.03 -2.14
N ILE A 62 -3.20 1.15 -2.87
CA ILE A 62 -1.95 1.91 -3.04
C ILE A 62 -1.46 2.46 -1.69
N ILE A 63 -2.35 3.07 -0.89
CA ILE A 63 -2.01 3.60 0.43
C ILE A 63 -1.52 2.47 1.35
N ALA A 64 -2.20 1.32 1.34
CA ALA A 64 -1.86 0.16 2.14
C ALA A 64 -0.49 -0.42 1.73
N ALA A 65 -0.22 -0.55 0.43
CA ALA A 65 1.04 -1.06 -0.09
C ALA A 65 2.24 -0.17 0.32
N ILE A 66 2.10 1.15 0.21
CA ILE A 66 3.13 2.11 0.64
C ILE A 66 3.31 2.01 2.15
N SER A 67 2.22 2.03 2.92
CA SER A 67 2.27 1.99 4.39
C SER A 67 2.91 0.70 4.91
N LEU A 68 2.65 -0.43 4.25
CA LEU A 68 3.22 -1.73 4.61
C LEU A 68 4.74 -1.79 4.37
N THR A 69 5.21 -1.14 3.31
CA THR A 69 6.64 -1.14 2.94
C THR A 69 7.41 0.03 3.56
N PHE A 70 6.71 1.05 4.08
CA PHE A 70 7.30 2.21 4.70
C PHE A 70 7.92 1.88 6.06
N ARG A 71 9.18 1.41 6.03
CA ARG A 71 9.94 1.07 7.22
C ARG A 71 10.72 2.28 7.72
N ARG A 72 10.45 2.72 8.95
CA ARG A 72 11.34 3.68 9.64
C ARG A 72 12.68 3.01 9.95
N ARG A 73 13.77 3.63 9.53
CA ARG A 73 15.13 3.16 9.83
C ARG A 73 15.46 3.49 11.30
N GLY A 74 15.81 2.48 12.08
CA GLY A 74 16.36 2.68 13.43
C GLY A 74 17.69 3.43 13.38
N GLY A 75 17.96 4.27 14.39
CA GLY A 75 19.19 5.06 14.48
C GLY A 75 19.05 6.53 14.03
N THR A 76 17.94 6.90 13.40
CA THR A 76 17.65 8.31 13.10
C THR A 76 17.10 9.00 14.35
N LYS A 77 17.85 9.96 14.89
CA LYS A 77 17.36 10.82 15.97
C LYS A 77 16.30 11.76 15.41
N VAL A 78 15.06 11.62 15.88
CA VAL A 78 13.97 12.54 15.53
C VAL A 78 13.97 13.67 16.56
N GLN A 79 13.94 14.91 16.08
CA GLN A 79 13.86 16.08 16.94
C GLN A 79 12.40 16.41 17.23
N VAL A 80 12.07 16.64 18.50
CA VAL A 80 10.79 17.22 18.90
C VAL A 80 10.97 18.72 19.01
N ILE A 81 10.55 19.47 17.99
CA ILE A 81 10.71 20.94 17.92
C ILE A 81 10.12 21.63 19.16
N ALA A 82 8.94 21.17 19.62
CA ALA A 82 8.27 21.72 20.79
C ALA A 82 9.14 21.58 22.07
N GLU A 83 9.81 20.45 22.25
CA GLU A 83 10.73 20.25 23.38
C GLU A 83 11.95 21.16 23.25
N GLN A 84 12.50 21.34 22.04
CA GLN A 84 13.65 22.21 21.80
C GLN A 84 13.36 23.68 22.09
N LEU A 85 12.16 24.16 21.77
CA LEU A 85 11.73 25.53 22.01
C LEU A 85 11.46 25.81 23.50
N ARG A 86 11.08 24.79 24.27
CA ARG A 86 10.74 24.93 25.71
C ARG A 86 11.96 24.94 26.63
N VAL A 87 13.16 24.67 26.11
CA VAL A 87 14.40 24.62 26.91
C VAL A 87 14.77 26.01 27.41
N THR A 88 15.04 26.12 28.70
CA THR A 88 15.47 27.36 29.35
C THR A 88 16.97 27.36 29.64
N LYS A 89 17.53 28.52 30.02
CA LYS A 89 18.96 28.66 30.36
C LYS A 89 19.37 27.75 31.53
N ALA A 90 18.47 27.49 32.47
CA ALA A 90 18.71 26.62 33.62
C ALA A 90 18.97 25.16 33.22
N ASP A 91 18.38 24.71 32.10
CA ASP A 91 18.49 23.32 31.63
C ASP A 91 19.82 23.03 30.91
N ARG A 92 20.59 24.06 30.55
CA ARG A 92 21.82 23.92 29.74
C ARG A 92 23.11 24.28 30.46
N LEU A 93 23.03 25.02 31.58
CA LEU A 93 24.21 25.58 32.24
C LEU A 93 24.32 25.09 33.68
N ARG A 94 25.47 24.51 34.05
CA ARG A 94 25.83 24.18 35.43
C ARG A 94 27.05 25.01 35.84
N ILE A 95 26.85 25.94 36.77
CA ILE A 95 27.95 26.71 37.35
C ILE A 95 28.64 25.85 38.40
N VAL A 96 29.84 25.36 38.11
CA VAL A 96 30.69 24.65 39.07
C VAL A 96 31.71 25.62 39.60
N LYS A 97 31.66 25.92 40.91
CA LYS A 97 32.75 26.64 41.58
C LYS A 97 33.92 25.68 41.75
N MET A 98 35.09 26.08 41.27
CA MET A 98 36.34 25.36 41.50
C MET A 98 37.33 26.26 42.24
N SER A 99 38.15 25.66 43.09
CA SER A 99 39.24 26.35 43.76
C SER A 99 40.25 26.81 42.72
N SER A 100 40.70 28.07 42.81
CA SER A 100 41.79 28.55 41.98
C SER A 100 43.04 27.75 42.30
N GLU A 101 43.61 27.07 41.31
CA GLU A 101 44.93 26.50 41.42
C GLU A 101 45.93 27.67 41.50
N ILE A 102 46.36 27.96 42.72
CA ILE A 102 47.49 28.84 42.96
C ILE A 102 48.69 27.96 42.62
N THR A 103 49.22 28.11 41.41
CA THR A 103 50.56 27.63 41.10
C THR A 103 51.50 28.44 42.00
N ASP A 104 51.91 27.84 43.12
CA ASP A 104 53.04 28.32 43.92
C ASP A 104 54.29 28.23 43.03
N GLY A 105 54.53 29.33 42.32
CA GLY A 105 55.85 29.64 41.80
C GLY A 105 56.82 29.75 42.97
N GLU A 106 57.94 29.06 42.84
CA GLU A 106 59.15 29.20 43.66
C GLU A 106 59.05 28.72 45.11
N LYS A 107 59.53 27.49 45.34
CA LYS A 107 60.72 27.22 46.17
C LYS A 107 61.04 25.71 46.14
N SER A 108 61.83 25.29 45.14
CA SER A 108 62.78 24.20 45.37
C SER A 108 64.16 24.83 45.45
N GLN A 109 64.74 24.68 46.64
CA GLN A 109 66.18 24.63 46.85
C GLN A 109 66.78 23.49 46.02
#